data_AF-A0A0H2SI87-F1
#
_entry.id   AF-A0A0H2SI87-F1
#
_cell.length_a   1.000
_cell.length_b   1.000
_cell.length_c   1.000
_cell.angle_alpha   90.00
_cell.angle_beta   90.00
_cell.angle_gamma   90.00
#
_symmetry.space_group_name_H-M   'P 1'
#
loop_
_entity.id
_entity.type
_entity.pdbx_description
1 polymer ?
#
loop_
_entity_poly.entity_id
_entity_poly.type
_entity_poly.pdbx_seq_one_letter_code
_entity_poly.pdbx_strand_id
1 'polypeptide(L)'
;METGYSHPSTYRESSSPMETCRLKGCFRSAISVIFIDIFAFAFGSGLVLFQLIRLWSCGKGFGLLIALGWILTNIVTVVCSVLITITLKDNHGVAFFNFLVVKACDILSKPRLIVGCYIPAVVLEVYSFALLCLNTASRPRAATQRLVSLLYKDGVVFFLVTLSTRLLNLILNISAPTSLAVLGISFGASLYSVSVARLHLRMSAISAEYDEDSLYEYEDLIQAHDLQDCVKKRNSIPLKQLN
;
A
#
# COMPACT_ATOMS: atom_id res chain seq x y z
N MET A 1 -35.52 4.81 -27.40
CA MET A 1 -35.31 6.14 -26.79
C MET A 1 -33.89 6.56 -27.10
N GLU A 2 -33.71 7.17 -28.27
CA GLU A 2 -32.45 7.77 -28.71
C GLU A 2 -32.42 9.20 -28.17
N THR A 3 -31.62 9.46 -27.15
CA THR A 3 -31.34 10.83 -26.70
C THR A 3 -30.42 11.47 -27.72
N GLY A 4 -30.96 12.42 -28.51
CA GLY A 4 -30.22 13.23 -29.46
C GLY A 4 -29.12 14.04 -28.75
N TYR A 5 -27.91 13.49 -28.75
CA TYR A 5 -26.70 14.21 -28.38
C TYR A 5 -26.23 14.99 -29.60
N SER A 6 -26.53 16.29 -29.61
CA SER A 6 -25.98 17.24 -30.59
C SER A 6 -24.46 17.21 -30.48
N HIS A 7 -23.78 16.60 -31.44
CA HIS A 7 -22.33 16.70 -31.58
C HIS A 7 -21.94 18.17 -31.76
N PRO A 8 -21.12 18.78 -30.88
CA PRO A 8 -20.53 20.07 -31.16
C PRO A 8 -19.47 19.89 -32.24
N SER A 9 -19.88 20.00 -33.49
CA SER A 9 -19.01 20.09 -34.65
C SER A 9 -18.33 21.46 -34.66
N THR A 10 -17.03 21.46 -34.95
CA THR A 10 -16.25 22.61 -35.47
C THR A 10 -15.96 23.79 -34.52
N TYR A 11 -15.17 23.54 -33.46
CA TYR A 11 -14.22 24.52 -32.91
C TYR A 11 -12.78 24.00 -33.15
N ARG A 12 -12.40 23.90 -34.42
CA ARG A 12 -11.02 23.83 -34.89
C ARG A 12 -10.93 25.10 -35.73
N GLU A 13 -10.20 26.15 -35.38
CA GLU A 13 -8.76 26.23 -35.60
C GLU A 13 -8.29 27.67 -35.29
N SER A 14 -8.13 28.03 -34.02
CA SER A 14 -7.28 29.17 -33.63
C SER A 14 -6.88 29.05 -32.16
N SER A 15 -6.32 27.89 -31.81
CA SER A 15 -5.71 27.71 -30.49
C SER A 15 -4.48 28.60 -30.43
N SER A 16 -4.59 29.72 -29.73
CA SER A 16 -3.51 30.68 -29.55
C SER A 16 -2.25 29.97 -29.00
N PRO A 17 -1.03 30.42 -29.34
CA PRO A 17 0.22 29.79 -28.88
C PRO A 17 0.33 29.67 -27.34
N MET A 18 -0.42 30.50 -26.59
CA MET A 18 -0.52 30.38 -25.14
C MET A 18 -1.24 29.11 -24.65
N GLU A 19 -2.24 28.61 -25.39
CA GLU A 19 -2.98 27.40 -25.01
C GLU A 19 -2.13 26.13 -25.16
N THR A 20 -1.29 26.08 -26.19
CA THR A 20 -0.39 24.94 -26.45
C THR A 20 0.65 24.79 -25.33
N CYS A 21 1.12 25.89 -24.76
CA CYS A 21 2.08 25.87 -23.65
C CYS A 21 1.43 25.34 -22.35
N ARG A 22 0.20 25.77 -22.04
CA ARG A 22 -0.55 25.29 -20.86
C ARG A 22 -0.88 23.80 -20.96
N LEU A 23 -1.29 23.33 -22.14
CA LEU A 23 -1.62 21.92 -22.35
C LEU A 23 -0.41 21.00 -22.13
N LYS A 24 0.77 21.39 -22.63
CA LYS A 24 2.03 20.67 -22.37
C LYS A 24 2.37 20.62 -20.88
N GLY A 25 2.15 21.72 -20.16
CA GLY A 25 2.30 21.79 -18.71
C GLY A 25 1.37 20.82 -17.97
N CYS A 26 0.08 20.82 -18.33
CA CYS A 26 -0.91 19.89 -17.79
C CYS A 26 -0.51 18.44 -17.99
N PHE A 27 -0.17 18.07 -19.23
CA PHE A 27 0.23 16.71 -19.56
C PHE A 27 1.45 16.26 -18.77
N ARG A 28 2.47 17.11 -18.65
CA ARG A 28 3.66 16.83 -17.83
C ARG A 28 3.29 16.62 -16.36
N SER A 29 2.42 17.47 -15.79
CA SER A 29 1.99 17.32 -14.41
C SER A 29 1.18 16.04 -14.17
N ALA A 30 0.28 15.68 -15.08
CA ALA A 30 -0.52 14.46 -14.99
C ALA A 30 0.37 13.21 -15.02
N ILE A 31 1.37 13.18 -15.90
CA ILE A 31 2.38 12.11 -15.93
C ILE A 31 3.09 12.01 -14.59
N SER A 32 3.61 13.12 -14.05
CA SER A 32 4.32 13.10 -12.77
C SER A 32 3.45 12.55 -11.65
N VAL A 33 2.18 12.96 -11.57
CA VAL A 33 1.23 12.45 -10.56
C VAL A 33 1.02 10.95 -10.70
N ILE A 34 0.79 10.45 -11.93
CA ILE A 34 0.60 9.01 -12.19
C ILE A 34 1.82 8.21 -11.71
N PHE A 35 3.03 8.64 -12.03
CA PHE A 35 4.23 7.91 -11.61
C PHE A 35 4.47 7.97 -10.10
N ILE A 36 4.26 9.14 -9.47
CA ILE A 36 4.35 9.28 -8.00
C ILE A 36 3.38 8.33 -7.31
N ASP A 37 2.14 8.26 -7.80
CA ASP A 37 1.11 7.38 -7.28
C ASP A 37 1.50 5.90 -7.41
N ILE A 38 2.00 5.47 -8.58
CA ILE A 38 2.51 4.11 -8.79
C ILE A 38 3.63 3.77 -7.82
N PHE A 39 4.61 4.68 -7.65
CA PHE A 39 5.69 4.47 -6.69
C PHE A 39 5.16 4.36 -5.27
N ALA A 40 4.29 5.28 -4.84
CA ALA A 40 3.71 5.24 -3.50
C ALA A 40 2.94 3.92 -3.25
N PHE A 41 2.18 3.46 -4.24
CA PHE A 41 1.48 2.18 -4.17
C PHE A 41 2.42 0.98 -4.12
N ALA A 42 3.46 0.95 -4.96
CA ALA A 42 4.47 -0.09 -4.96
C ALA A 42 5.16 -0.19 -3.60
N PHE A 43 5.61 0.93 -3.04
CA PHE A 43 6.25 0.97 -1.72
C PHE A 43 5.30 0.54 -0.61
N GLY A 44 4.08 1.07 -0.57
CA GLY A 44 3.11 0.70 0.47
C GLY A 44 2.78 -0.79 0.45
N SER A 45 2.62 -1.37 -0.74
CA SER A 45 2.26 -2.79 -0.89
C SER A 45 3.46 -3.68 -0.58
N GLY A 46 4.66 -3.27 -0.99
CA GLY A 46 5.91 -3.94 -0.66
C GLY A 46 6.17 -3.99 0.84
N LEU A 47 5.92 -2.88 1.56
CA LEU A 47 6.05 -2.83 3.02
C LEU A 47 5.07 -3.79 3.70
N VAL A 48 3.80 -3.80 3.30
CA VAL A 48 2.79 -4.71 3.85
C VAL A 48 3.18 -6.17 3.62
N LEU A 49 3.59 -6.51 2.40
CA LEU A 49 4.01 -7.86 2.06
C LEU A 49 5.28 -8.29 2.79
N PHE A 50 6.25 -7.38 2.93
CA PHE A 50 7.47 -7.64 3.69
C PHE A 50 7.13 -7.98 5.15
N GLN A 51 6.21 -7.23 5.76
CA GLN A 51 5.78 -7.48 7.14
C GLN A 51 5.00 -8.78 7.25
N LEU A 52 4.17 -9.10 6.26
CA LEU A 52 3.48 -10.39 6.18
C LEU A 52 4.50 -11.55 6.09
N ILE A 53 5.54 -11.41 5.27
CA ILE A 53 6.62 -12.40 5.14
C ILE A 53 7.41 -12.53 6.45
N ARG A 54 7.73 -11.42 7.14
CA ARG A 54 8.41 -11.48 8.45
C ARG A 54 7.57 -12.19 9.51
N LEU A 55 6.27 -11.92 9.54
CA LEU A 55 5.33 -12.61 10.43
C LEU A 55 5.24 -14.10 10.09
N TRP A 56 5.36 -14.41 8.81
CA TRP A 56 5.32 -15.76 8.31
C TRP A 56 6.71 -16.40 8.38
N SER A 57 7.01 -17.04 9.51
CA SER A 57 8.19 -17.90 9.67
C SER A 57 8.13 -19.19 8.81
N CYS A 58 7.77 -19.09 7.53
CA CYS A 58 7.79 -20.18 6.56
C CYS A 58 9.10 -20.21 5.77
N GLY A 59 9.34 -21.36 5.13
CA GLY A 59 10.55 -21.60 4.35
C GLY A 59 10.80 -20.53 3.28
N LYS A 60 12.08 -20.30 2.99
CA LYS A 60 12.59 -19.26 2.08
C LYS A 60 11.88 -19.22 0.71
N GLY A 61 11.38 -20.37 0.23
CA GLY A 61 10.67 -20.46 -1.05
C GLY A 61 9.34 -19.71 -1.10
N PHE A 62 8.58 -19.67 0.00
CA PHE A 62 7.26 -19.04 -0.02
C PHE A 62 7.35 -17.51 -0.02
N GLY A 63 8.26 -16.95 0.77
CA GLY A 63 8.56 -15.52 0.73
C GLY A 63 9.05 -15.07 -0.65
N LEU A 64 9.88 -15.90 -1.31
CA LEU A 64 10.32 -15.64 -2.68
C LEU A 64 9.16 -15.61 -3.67
N LEU A 65 8.21 -16.55 -3.58
CA LEU A 65 7.06 -16.61 -4.48
C LEU A 65 6.15 -15.37 -4.35
N ILE A 66 5.89 -14.91 -3.12
CA ILE A 66 5.14 -13.66 -2.88
C ILE A 66 5.89 -12.46 -3.44
N ALA A 67 7.20 -12.36 -3.20
CA ALA A 67 8.03 -11.28 -3.70
C ALA A 67 8.04 -11.24 -5.24
N LEU A 68 8.15 -12.39 -5.90
CA LEU A 68 8.07 -12.49 -7.36
C LEU A 68 6.69 -12.05 -7.88
N GLY A 69 5.61 -12.47 -7.23
CA GLY A 69 4.25 -12.02 -7.57
C GLY A 69 4.11 -10.49 -7.47
N TRP A 70 4.62 -9.90 -6.40
CA TRP A 70 4.66 -8.44 -6.23
C TRP A 70 5.46 -7.76 -7.35
N ILE A 71 6.67 -8.24 -7.67
CA ILE A 71 7.48 -7.66 -8.77
C ILE A 71 6.72 -7.72 -10.10
N LEU A 72 6.13 -8.88 -10.44
CA LEU A 72 5.39 -9.07 -11.68
C LEU A 72 4.19 -8.11 -11.79
N THR A 73 3.41 -7.96 -10.71
CA THR A 73 2.25 -7.04 -10.71
C THR A 73 2.66 -5.58 -10.88
N ASN A 74 3.78 -5.16 -10.29
CA ASN A 74 4.32 -3.81 -10.47
C ASN A 74 4.83 -3.58 -11.90
N ILE A 75 5.50 -4.57 -12.50
CA ILE A 75 5.92 -4.49 -13.91
C ILE A 75 4.71 -4.29 -14.82
N VAL A 76 3.65 -5.09 -14.64
CA VAL A 76 2.41 -4.95 -15.42
C VAL A 76 1.79 -3.56 -15.22
N THR A 77 1.73 -3.08 -13.97
CA THR A 77 1.19 -1.75 -13.66
C THR A 77 1.98 -0.63 -14.33
N VAL A 78 3.32 -0.69 -14.32
CA VAL A 78 4.19 0.28 -15.00
C VAL A 78 3.97 0.24 -16.51
N VAL A 79 3.93 -0.95 -17.12
CA VAL A 79 3.67 -1.10 -18.56
C VAL A 79 2.32 -0.51 -18.94
N CYS A 80 1.23 -0.87 -18.23
CA CYS A 80 -0.09 -0.32 -18.48
C CYS A 80 -0.10 1.21 -18.33
N SER A 81 0.60 1.77 -17.35
CA SER A 81 0.67 3.22 -17.11
C SER A 81 1.42 3.98 -18.20
N VAL A 82 2.48 3.38 -18.76
CA VAL A 82 3.17 3.92 -19.94
C VAL A 82 2.22 3.91 -21.15
N LEU A 83 1.52 2.80 -21.39
CA LEU A 83 0.56 2.70 -22.51
C LEU A 83 -0.62 3.69 -22.37
N ILE A 84 -1.10 3.90 -21.15
CA ILE A 84 -2.11 4.92 -20.82
C ILE A 84 -1.57 6.31 -21.17
N THR A 85 -0.33 6.62 -20.78
CA THR A 85 0.29 7.92 -21.06
C THR A 85 0.40 8.19 -22.56
N ILE A 86 0.81 7.18 -23.35
CA ILE A 86 0.86 7.27 -24.81
C ILE A 86 -0.54 7.51 -25.38
N THR A 87 -1.53 6.72 -24.93
CA THR A 87 -2.93 6.83 -25.40
C THR A 87 -3.54 8.20 -25.08
N LEU A 88 -3.26 8.75 -23.90
CA LEU A 88 -3.73 10.08 -23.48
C LEU A 88 -3.11 11.18 -24.34
N LYS A 89 -1.83 11.03 -24.72
CA LYS A 89 -1.14 11.96 -25.60
C LYS A 89 -1.75 11.98 -27.00
N ASP A 90 -1.94 10.79 -27.59
CA ASP A 90 -2.36 10.65 -28.99
C ASP A 90 -3.82 11.05 -29.20
N ASN A 91 -4.69 10.79 -28.22
CA ASN A 91 -6.12 11.12 -28.31
C ASN A 91 -6.48 12.51 -27.79
N HIS A 92 -5.50 13.35 -27.44
CA HIS A 92 -5.74 14.63 -26.76
C HIS A 92 -6.69 14.49 -25.55
N GLY A 93 -6.50 13.42 -24.76
CA GLY A 93 -7.42 13.03 -23.70
C GLY A 93 -7.41 13.93 -22.46
N VAL A 94 -6.59 14.97 -22.45
CA VAL A 94 -6.45 15.94 -21.36
C VAL A 94 -6.90 17.30 -21.86
N ALA A 95 -7.76 17.98 -21.09
CA ALA A 95 -8.13 19.36 -21.35
C ALA A 95 -7.81 20.25 -20.16
N PHE A 96 -7.52 21.51 -20.47
CA PHE A 96 -7.35 22.55 -19.47
C PHE A 96 -8.71 23.21 -19.22
N PHE A 97 -9.20 23.10 -17.99
CA PHE A 97 -10.40 23.78 -17.54
C PHE A 97 -10.03 24.99 -16.70
N ASN A 98 -10.59 26.14 -17.07
CA ASN A 98 -10.43 27.39 -16.33
C ASN A 98 -11.77 27.73 -15.69
N PHE A 99 -11.94 27.37 -14.42
CA PHE A 99 -13.19 27.59 -13.69
C PHE A 99 -13.02 28.75 -12.71
N LEU A 100 -13.46 29.95 -13.12
CA LEU A 100 -13.38 31.21 -12.37
C LEU A 100 -11.96 31.56 -11.88
N VAL A 101 -11.54 30.96 -10.76
CA VAL A 101 -10.25 31.19 -10.10
C VAL A 101 -9.35 29.94 -10.13
N VAL A 102 -9.94 28.75 -10.36
CA VAL A 102 -9.23 27.48 -10.33
C VAL A 102 -8.85 27.06 -11.75
N LYS A 103 -7.55 26.92 -11.96
CA LYS A 103 -6.96 26.36 -13.19
C LYS A 103 -6.68 24.89 -12.94
N ALA A 104 -7.43 24.00 -13.59
CA ALA A 104 -7.29 22.56 -13.40
C ALA A 104 -7.10 21.86 -14.75
N CYS A 105 -6.40 20.73 -14.70
CA CYS A 105 -6.29 19.82 -15.83
C CYS A 105 -7.26 18.66 -15.56
N ASP A 106 -8.12 18.35 -16.53
CA ASP A 106 -9.07 17.26 -16.41
C ASP A 106 -8.86 16.23 -17.52
N ILE A 107 -9.20 14.99 -17.24
CA ILE A 107 -9.12 13.87 -18.17
C ILE A 107 -10.50 13.73 -18.82
N LEU A 108 -10.58 14.08 -20.10
CA LEU A 108 -11.84 14.02 -20.85
C LEU A 108 -12.27 12.58 -21.13
N SER A 109 -11.31 11.70 -21.43
CA SER A 109 -11.57 10.33 -21.85
C SER A 109 -10.69 9.35 -21.09
N LYS A 110 -11.32 8.42 -20.36
CA LYS A 110 -10.61 7.34 -19.68
C LYS A 110 -10.17 6.28 -20.70
N PRO A 111 -8.87 5.97 -20.82
CA PRO A 111 -8.44 4.84 -21.65
C PRO A 111 -8.86 3.52 -21.00
N ARG A 112 -9.39 2.58 -21.79
CA ARG A 112 -9.80 1.25 -21.30
C ARG A 112 -8.66 0.48 -20.61
N LEU A 113 -7.42 0.80 -20.97
CA LEU A 113 -6.21 0.23 -20.37
C LEU A 113 -6.09 0.49 -18.87
N ILE A 114 -6.79 1.48 -18.30
CA ILE A 114 -6.77 1.75 -16.85
C ILE A 114 -7.25 0.55 -16.03
N VAL A 115 -8.17 -0.25 -16.58
CA VAL A 115 -8.64 -1.50 -15.98
C VAL A 115 -7.49 -2.49 -15.78
N GLY A 116 -6.54 -2.52 -16.72
CA GLY A 116 -5.33 -3.35 -16.65
C GLY A 116 -4.39 -3.00 -15.50
N CYS A 117 -4.43 -1.78 -14.96
CA CYS A 117 -3.67 -1.41 -13.77
C CYS A 117 -4.28 -1.97 -12.48
N TYR A 118 -5.61 -2.14 -12.44
CA TYR A 118 -6.32 -2.57 -11.22
C TYR A 118 -6.40 -4.08 -11.09
N ILE A 119 -6.56 -4.82 -12.20
CA ILE A 119 -6.70 -6.29 -12.17
C ILE A 119 -5.53 -6.98 -11.45
N PRO A 120 -4.25 -6.72 -11.79
CA PRO A 120 -3.13 -7.39 -11.14
C PRO A 120 -3.05 -7.07 -9.65
N ALA A 121 -3.37 -5.83 -9.27
CA ALA A 121 -3.39 -5.40 -7.87
C ALA A 121 -4.47 -6.14 -7.07
N VAL A 122 -5.69 -6.24 -7.59
CA VAL A 122 -6.80 -7.00 -6.96
C VAL A 122 -6.44 -8.47 -6.82
N VAL A 123 -5.88 -9.09 -7.88
CA VAL A 123 -5.47 -10.50 -7.85
C VAL A 123 -4.41 -10.73 -6.76
N LEU A 124 -3.42 -9.85 -6.66
CA LEU A 124 -2.40 -9.93 -5.62
C LEU A 124 -3.00 -9.79 -4.22
N GLU A 125 -3.90 -8.84 -4.01
CA GLU A 125 -4.54 -8.63 -2.71
C GLU A 125 -5.41 -9.82 -2.30
N VAL A 126 -6.22 -10.37 -3.21
CA VAL A 126 -7.01 -11.59 -2.95
C VAL A 126 -6.10 -12.76 -2.61
N TYR A 127 -5.01 -12.93 -3.36
CA TYR A 127 -4.03 -13.98 -3.10
C TYR A 127 -3.37 -13.81 -1.73
N SER A 128 -2.86 -12.63 -1.41
CA SER A 128 -2.24 -12.34 -0.10
C SER A 128 -3.23 -12.48 1.06
N PHE A 129 -4.48 -12.08 0.87
CA PHE A 129 -5.53 -12.23 1.87
C PHE A 129 -5.88 -13.71 2.12
N ALA A 130 -6.05 -14.50 1.06
CA ALA A 130 -6.29 -15.94 1.18
C ALA A 130 -5.15 -16.63 1.94
N LEU A 131 -3.90 -16.26 1.62
CA LEU A 131 -2.73 -16.76 2.31
C LEU A 131 -2.70 -16.37 3.80
N LEU A 132 -3.05 -15.13 4.14
CA LEU A 132 -3.20 -14.68 5.53
C LEU A 132 -4.24 -15.53 6.29
N CYS A 133 -5.40 -15.81 5.66
CA CYS A 133 -6.44 -16.65 6.26
C CYS A 133 -5.95 -18.09 6.48
N LEU A 134 -5.29 -18.70 5.50
CA LEU A 134 -4.72 -20.05 5.62
C LEU A 134 -3.64 -20.13 6.70
N ASN A 135 -2.81 -19.10 6.83
CA ASN A 135 -1.83 -19.01 7.92
C ASN A 135 -2.51 -18.95 9.29
N THR A 136 -3.62 -18.24 9.38
CA THR A 136 -4.39 -18.09 10.61
C THR A 136 -5.03 -19.42 11.01
N ALA A 137 -5.58 -20.17 10.04
CA ALA A 137 -6.21 -21.46 10.30
C ALA A 137 -5.21 -22.57 10.68
N SER A 138 -3.98 -22.53 10.17
CA SER A 138 -3.01 -23.63 10.31
C SER A 138 -2.23 -23.65 11.65
N ARG A 139 -2.17 -22.54 12.39
CA ARG A 139 -1.40 -22.47 13.65
C ARG A 139 -2.33 -22.28 14.86
N PRO A 140 -2.61 -23.32 15.67
CA PRO A 140 -3.26 -23.16 16.96
C PRO A 140 -2.29 -22.48 17.94
N ARG A 141 -2.52 -21.21 18.29
CA ARG A 141 -1.57 -20.39 19.09
C ARG A 141 -2.03 -20.31 20.54
N ALA A 142 -1.27 -20.90 21.45
CA ALA A 142 -1.51 -20.85 22.90
C ALA A 142 -0.62 -19.85 23.67
N ALA A 143 0.53 -19.41 23.13
CA ALA A 143 1.50 -18.58 23.86
C ALA A 143 1.77 -17.17 23.29
N THR A 144 1.43 -16.89 22.02
CA THR A 144 1.64 -15.57 21.36
C THR A 144 0.32 -14.89 20.96
N GLN A 145 -0.77 -15.14 21.70
CA GLN A 145 -2.12 -14.72 21.30
C GLN A 145 -2.29 -13.20 21.20
N ARG A 146 -1.70 -12.40 22.10
CA ARG A 146 -1.98 -10.96 22.16
C ARG A 146 -1.46 -10.20 20.93
N LEU A 147 -0.17 -10.32 20.62
CA LEU A 147 0.43 -9.69 19.43
C LEU A 147 -0.29 -10.12 18.14
N VAL A 148 -0.50 -11.42 18.00
CA VAL A 148 -1.07 -11.98 16.78
C VAL A 148 -2.52 -11.56 16.61
N SER A 149 -3.31 -11.51 17.68
CA SER A 149 -4.70 -11.06 17.62
C SER A 149 -4.81 -9.60 17.16
N LEU A 150 -3.87 -8.75 17.59
CA LEU A 150 -3.80 -7.35 17.19
C LEU A 150 -3.40 -7.21 15.71
N LEU A 151 -2.32 -7.88 15.31
CA LEU A 151 -1.84 -7.87 13.93
C LEU A 151 -2.85 -8.49 12.96
N TYR A 152 -3.59 -9.50 13.41
CA TYR A 152 -4.64 -10.14 12.62
C TYR A 152 -5.83 -9.21 12.44
N LYS A 153 -6.34 -8.61 13.53
CA LYS A 153 -7.49 -7.70 13.45
C LYS A 153 -7.17 -6.49 12.56
N ASP A 154 -6.01 -5.89 12.75
CA ASP A 154 -5.61 -4.71 11.98
C ASP A 154 -5.21 -5.07 10.54
N GLY A 155 -4.52 -6.20 10.35
CA GLY A 155 -4.14 -6.70 9.03
C GLY A 155 -5.33 -7.12 8.17
N VAL A 156 -6.31 -7.82 8.75
CA VAL A 156 -7.55 -8.19 8.05
C VAL A 156 -8.35 -6.95 7.68
N VAL A 157 -8.51 -5.99 8.60
CA VAL A 157 -9.19 -4.73 8.30
C VAL A 157 -8.47 -3.98 7.19
N PHE A 158 -7.13 -3.91 7.22
CA PHE A 158 -6.34 -3.33 6.14
C PHE A 158 -6.64 -3.98 4.80
N PHE A 159 -6.51 -5.31 4.68
CA PHE A 159 -6.77 -6.03 3.43
C PHE A 159 -8.21 -5.86 2.94
N LEU A 160 -9.20 -5.87 3.83
CA LEU A 160 -10.61 -5.66 3.45
C LEU A 160 -10.84 -4.24 2.94
N VAL A 161 -10.28 -3.23 3.60
CA VAL A 161 -10.40 -1.82 3.19
C VAL A 161 -9.70 -1.59 1.84
N THR A 162 -8.48 -2.11 1.66
CA THR A 162 -7.77 -1.93 0.38
C THR A 162 -8.44 -2.70 -0.74
N LEU A 163 -8.80 -3.97 -0.52
CA LEU A 163 -9.48 -4.81 -1.51
C LEU A 163 -10.82 -4.20 -1.94
N SER A 164 -11.66 -3.78 -0.99
CA SER A 164 -12.95 -3.15 -1.31
C SER A 164 -12.77 -1.84 -2.08
N THR A 165 -11.78 -1.04 -1.71
CA THR A 165 -11.43 0.20 -2.41
C THR A 165 -10.95 -0.07 -3.84
N ARG A 166 -10.09 -1.08 -4.04
CA ARG A 166 -9.59 -1.48 -5.37
C ARG A 166 -10.70 -2.04 -6.25
N LEU A 167 -11.57 -2.88 -5.69
CA LEU A 167 -12.74 -3.41 -6.39
C LEU A 167 -13.70 -2.30 -6.79
N LEU A 168 -13.98 -1.35 -5.89
CA LEU A 168 -14.81 -0.19 -6.21
C LEU A 168 -14.20 0.63 -7.35
N ASN A 169 -12.89 0.91 -7.29
CA ASN A 169 -12.20 1.64 -8.36
C ASN A 169 -12.21 0.88 -9.69
N LEU A 170 -12.05 -0.44 -9.67
CA LEU A 170 -12.18 -1.29 -10.84
C LEU A 170 -13.59 -1.18 -11.45
N ILE A 171 -14.64 -1.29 -10.62
CA ILE A 171 -16.04 -1.18 -11.04
C ILE A 171 -16.34 0.21 -11.63
N LEU A 172 -15.89 1.28 -10.96
CA LEU A 172 -16.05 2.64 -11.46
C LEU A 172 -15.33 2.83 -12.80
N ASN A 173 -14.11 2.30 -12.95
CA ASN A 173 -13.37 2.38 -14.20
C ASN A 173 -14.00 1.59 -15.34
N ILE A 174 -14.81 0.56 -15.06
CA ILE A 174 -15.57 -0.17 -16.08
C ILE A 174 -16.88 0.55 -16.41
N SER A 175 -17.68 0.90 -15.39
CA SER A 175 -19.10 1.26 -15.55
C SER A 175 -19.41 2.75 -15.43
N ALA A 176 -18.61 3.51 -14.70
CA ALA A 176 -18.91 4.91 -14.35
C ALA A 176 -18.35 5.92 -15.37
N PRO A 177 -18.92 7.14 -15.44
CA PRO A 177 -18.34 8.25 -16.20
C PRO A 177 -16.96 8.64 -15.67
N THR A 178 -16.15 9.27 -16.53
CA THR A 178 -14.74 9.60 -16.24
C THR A 178 -14.58 10.43 -14.95
N SER A 179 -15.46 11.41 -14.72
CA SER A 179 -15.42 12.25 -13.51
C SER A 179 -15.57 11.46 -12.22
N LEU A 180 -16.52 10.52 -12.17
CA LEU A 180 -16.72 9.66 -11.00
C LEU A 180 -15.58 8.64 -10.83
N ALA A 181 -15.02 8.14 -11.94
CA ALA A 181 -13.84 7.28 -11.89
C ALA A 181 -12.63 8.02 -11.31
N VAL A 182 -12.34 9.25 -11.74
CA VAL A 182 -11.26 10.09 -11.19
C VAL A 182 -11.45 10.33 -9.69
N LEU A 183 -12.67 10.64 -9.26
CA LEU A 183 -12.98 10.80 -7.84
C LEU A 183 -12.70 9.52 -7.04
N GLY A 184 -13.09 8.36 -7.57
CA GLY A 184 -12.78 7.06 -6.97
C GLY A 184 -11.28 6.82 -6.81
N ILE A 185 -10.49 7.16 -7.83
CA ILE A 185 -9.02 7.04 -7.78
C ILE A 185 -8.45 7.90 -6.65
N SER A 186 -8.83 9.18 -6.57
CA SER A 186 -8.36 10.10 -5.52
C SER A 186 -8.78 9.67 -4.11
N PHE A 187 -10.02 9.23 -3.96
CA PHE A 187 -10.53 8.71 -2.69
C PHE A 187 -9.78 7.44 -2.28
N GLY A 188 -9.57 6.53 -3.23
CA GLY A 188 -8.87 5.28 -2.98
C GLY A 188 -7.39 5.46 -2.64
N ALA A 189 -6.70 6.39 -3.30
CA ALA A 189 -5.34 6.77 -2.95
C ALA A 189 -5.26 7.31 -1.51
N SER A 190 -6.19 8.19 -1.15
CA SER A 190 -6.25 8.77 0.21
C SER A 190 -6.50 7.70 1.28
N LEU A 191 -7.48 6.83 1.07
CA LEU A 191 -7.77 5.72 1.98
C LEU A 191 -6.59 4.76 2.12
N TYR A 192 -5.94 4.44 1.00
CA TYR A 192 -4.78 3.57 1.00
C TYR A 192 -3.62 4.17 1.79
N SER A 193 -3.27 5.45 1.56
CA SER A 193 -2.21 6.13 2.30
C SER A 193 -2.48 6.16 3.81
N VAL A 194 -3.71 6.46 4.22
CA VAL A 194 -4.11 6.44 5.64
C VAL A 194 -4.00 5.03 6.21
N SER A 195 -4.43 4.01 5.46
CA SER A 195 -4.38 2.62 5.89
C SER A 195 -2.94 2.13 6.08
N VAL A 196 -2.06 2.44 5.12
CA VAL A 196 -0.63 2.10 5.21
C VAL A 196 0.04 2.85 6.37
N ALA A 197 -0.23 4.14 6.53
CA ALA A 197 0.33 4.93 7.63
C ALA A 197 -0.10 4.39 9.00
N ARG A 198 -1.39 4.07 9.18
CA ARG A 198 -1.90 3.47 10.42
C ARG A 198 -1.26 2.11 10.70
N LEU A 199 -1.17 1.25 9.69
CA LEU A 199 -0.54 -0.05 9.82
C LEU A 199 0.93 0.07 10.21
N HIS A 200 1.66 0.98 9.55
CA HIS A 200 3.07 1.23 9.86
C HIS A 200 3.26 1.73 11.29
N LEU A 201 2.49 2.75 11.72
CA LEU A 201 2.57 3.28 13.09
C LEU A 201 2.27 2.22 14.14
N ARG A 202 1.26 1.36 13.90
CA ARG A 202 0.93 0.24 14.80
C ARG A 202 2.06 -0.76 14.89
N MET A 203 2.68 -1.13 13.77
CA MET A 203 3.82 -2.05 13.76
C MET A 203 5.03 -1.46 14.46
N SER A 204 5.32 -0.17 14.25
CA SER A 204 6.41 0.52 14.95
C SER A 204 6.19 0.56 16.46
N ALA A 205 4.97 0.86 16.92
CA ALA A 205 4.63 0.87 18.34
C ALA A 205 4.82 -0.52 18.99
N ILE A 206 4.35 -1.57 18.31
CA ILE A 206 4.53 -2.95 18.76
C ILE A 206 6.02 -3.32 18.82
N SER A 207 6.79 -2.92 17.81
CA SER A 207 8.22 -3.29 17.76
C SER A 207 9.01 -2.64 18.90
N ALA A 208 8.64 -1.41 19.28
CA ALA A 208 9.22 -0.73 20.43
C ALA A 208 8.89 -1.42 21.77
N GLU A 209 7.65 -1.89 21.95
CA GLU A 209 7.23 -2.65 23.15
C GLU A 209 8.01 -3.97 23.28
N TYR A 210 8.23 -4.67 22.17
CA TYR A 210 9.04 -5.90 22.16
C TYR A 210 10.51 -5.66 22.49
N ASP A 211 11.10 -4.57 22.01
CA ASP A 211 12.48 -4.22 22.33
C ASP A 211 12.64 -3.91 23.82
N GLU A 212 11.68 -3.20 24.44
CA GLU A 212 11.65 -2.95 25.89
C GLU A 212 11.49 -4.24 26.71
N ASP A 213 10.53 -5.11 26.38
CA ASP A 213 10.34 -6.39 27.09
C ASP A 213 11.59 -7.27 27.01
N SER A 214 12.26 -7.30 25.85
CA SER A 214 13.51 -8.06 25.68
C SER A 214 14.66 -7.50 26.52
N LEU A 215 14.66 -6.19 26.77
CA LEU A 215 15.64 -5.52 27.61
C LEU A 215 15.42 -5.90 29.08
N TYR A 216 14.17 -5.91 29.54
CA TYR A 216 13.82 -6.31 30.90
C TYR A 216 14.17 -7.77 31.19
N GLU A 217 13.89 -8.69 30.25
CA GLU A 217 14.29 -10.09 30.40
C GLU A 217 15.82 -10.24 30.52
N TYR A 218 16.58 -9.41 29.80
CA TYR A 218 18.03 -9.39 29.91
C TYR A 218 18.52 -8.80 31.25
N GLU A 219 17.90 -7.74 31.74
CA GLU A 219 18.21 -7.16 33.06
C GLU A 219 17.91 -8.15 34.21
N ASP A 220 16.79 -8.87 34.14
CA ASP A 220 16.45 -9.91 35.12
C ASP A 220 17.48 -11.06 35.12
N LEU A 221 17.97 -11.46 33.93
CA LEU A 221 19.03 -12.47 33.82
C LEU A 221 20.36 -11.99 34.39
N ILE A 222 20.74 -10.73 34.17
CA ILE A 222 21.95 -10.13 34.77
C ILE A 222 21.80 -10.08 36.29
N GLN A 223 20.65 -9.61 36.80
CA GLN A 223 20.41 -9.51 38.23
C GLN A 223 20.40 -10.90 38.91
N ALA A 224 19.85 -11.91 38.25
CA ALA A 224 19.91 -13.29 38.72
C ALA A 224 21.34 -13.84 38.77
N HIS A 225 22.18 -13.51 37.78
CA HIS A 225 23.59 -13.91 37.75
C HIS A 225 24.40 -13.25 38.89
N ASP A 226 24.23 -11.94 39.11
CA ASP A 226 24.92 -11.20 40.18
C ASP A 226 24.54 -11.71 41.59
N LEU A 227 23.27 -12.10 41.77
CA LEU A 227 22.80 -12.75 42.99
C LEU A 227 23.50 -14.10 43.24
N GLN A 228 23.69 -14.92 42.21
CA GLN A 228 24.40 -16.19 42.32
C GLN A 228 25.88 -16.00 42.72
N ASP A 229 26.56 -15.01 42.13
CA ASP A 229 27.95 -14.69 42.46
C ASP A 229 28.09 -14.17 43.90
N CYS A 230 27.16 -13.36 44.38
CA CYS A 230 27.12 -12.91 45.78
C CYS A 230 26.94 -14.08 46.77
N VAL A 231 26.03 -15.02 46.48
CA VAL A 231 25.80 -16.20 47.32
C VAL A 231 27.05 -17.10 47.34
N LYS A 232 27.67 -17.32 46.18
CA LYS A 232 28.90 -18.12 46.07
C LYS A 232 30.05 -17.51 46.88
N LYS A 233 30.21 -16.19 46.85
CA LYS A 233 31.23 -15.47 47.63
C LYS A 233 30.98 -15.57 49.13
N ARG A 234 29.73 -15.43 49.59
CA ARG A 234 29.38 -15.61 51.02
C ARG A 234 29.75 -17.00 51.54
N ASN A 235 29.47 -18.04 50.77
CA ASN A 235 29.75 -19.42 51.17
C ASN A 235 31.26 -19.78 51.13
N SER A 236 32.08 -18.96 50.47
CA SER A 236 33.54 -19.16 50.40
C SER A 236 34.32 -18.60 51.59
N ILE A 237 33.66 -17.90 52.52
CA ILE A 237 34.31 -17.34 53.72
C ILE A 237 34.56 -18.48 54.73
N PRO A 238 35.82 -18.84 55.03
CA PRO A 238 36.11 -19.94 55.92
C PRO A 238 35.70 -19.60 57.36
N LEU A 239 34.88 -20.46 57.96
CA LEU A 239 34.32 -20.39 59.33
C LEU A 239 35.36 -20.33 60.48
N LYS A 240 36.65 -20.16 60.20
CA LYS A 240 37.74 -20.20 61.19
C LYS A 240 37.95 -18.90 61.98
N GLN A 241 37.09 -17.88 61.83
CA GLN A 241 37.27 -16.54 62.43
C GLN A 241 36.15 -16.13 63.41
N LEU A 242 35.33 -17.07 63.87
CA LEU A 242 34.19 -16.80 64.77
C LEU A 242 34.38 -17.30 66.22
N ASN A 243 35.62 -17.55 66.65
CA ASN A 243 35.96 -17.86 68.05
C ASN A 243 36.89 -16.80 68.63
#